data_AF-A0AAD2A3V1-F1
#
_entry.id   AF-A0AAD2A3V1-F1
#
_cell.length_a   1.000
_cell.length_b   1.000
_cell.length_c   1.000
_cell.angle_alpha   90.00
_cell.angle_beta   90.00
_cell.angle_gamma   90.00
#
_symmetry.space_group_name_H-M   'P 1'
#
loop_
_entity.id
_entity.type
_entity.pdbx_description
1 polymer ?
#
loop_
_entity_poly.entity_id
_entity_poly.type
_entity_poly.pdbx_seq_one_letter_code
_entity_poly.pdbx_strand_id
1 'polypeptide(L)'
;MWVFYLISLPLTLGMVILTLKYFAGPEVPRYVFVTVGYTWFCSISIISLVPADIWTTIIGQFNGGISFFWSWSYWSTFLLTWLVVPLIQGYEDAGDFTVKARLKTSIHVNLVFYLIVGSIGLFGLILLIIMDKIGLVSSLILLSLHCIYFLANLGQVKPVA
;
A
#
# COMPACT_ATOMS: atom_id res chain seq x y z
N MET A 1 11.01 -14.29 -22.88
CA MET A 1 10.07 -13.64 -21.94
C MET A 1 9.49 -14.62 -20.93
N TRP A 2 8.77 -15.68 -21.34
CA TRP A 2 8.16 -16.66 -20.42
C TRP A 2 9.14 -17.33 -19.45
N VAL A 3 10.33 -17.75 -19.92
CA VAL A 3 11.36 -18.36 -19.06
C VAL A 3 11.82 -17.40 -17.95
N PHE A 4 11.95 -16.11 -18.26
CA PHE A 4 12.30 -15.10 -17.27
C PHE A 4 11.20 -14.97 -16.20
N TYR A 5 9.92 -14.98 -16.57
CA TYR A 5 8.81 -14.97 -15.62
C TYR A 5 8.74 -16.23 -14.76
N LEU A 6 8.96 -17.40 -15.37
CA LEU A 6 8.97 -18.69 -14.66
C LEU A 6 10.05 -18.77 -13.59
N ILE A 7 11.14 -18.02 -13.71
CA ILE A 7 12.23 -17.99 -12.73
C ILE A 7 12.07 -16.82 -11.76
N SER A 8 11.82 -15.61 -12.26
CA SER A 8 11.77 -14.39 -11.45
C SER A 8 10.58 -14.33 -10.49
N LEU A 9 9.40 -14.82 -10.90
CA LEU A 9 8.21 -14.79 -10.03
C LEU A 9 8.31 -15.76 -8.84
N PRO A 10 8.71 -17.04 -9.01
CA PRO A 10 8.94 -17.92 -7.87
C PRO A 10 10.10 -17.45 -6.99
N LEU A 11 11.15 -16.86 -7.58
CA LEU A 11 12.25 -16.30 -6.80
C LEU A 11 11.80 -15.14 -5.91
N THR A 12 11.05 -14.18 -6.47
CA THR A 12 10.51 -13.05 -5.69
C THR A 12 9.52 -13.50 -4.62
N LEU A 13 8.62 -14.43 -4.94
CA LEU A 13 7.72 -15.04 -3.95
C LEU A 13 8.49 -15.80 -2.87
N GLY A 14 9.51 -16.56 -3.24
CA GLY A 14 10.36 -17.30 -2.31
C GLY A 14 11.06 -16.37 -1.33
N MET A 15 11.67 -15.29 -1.82
CA MET A 15 12.31 -14.27 -0.97
C MET A 15 11.33 -13.66 0.02
N VAL A 16 10.11 -13.30 -0.43
CA VAL A 16 9.05 -12.75 0.42
C VAL A 16 8.63 -13.75 1.50
N ILE A 17 8.37 -15.01 1.13
CA ILE A 17 7.93 -16.04 2.07
C ILE A 17 9.02 -16.33 3.11
N LEU A 18 10.29 -16.41 2.69
CA LEU A 18 11.41 -16.67 3.58
C LEU A 18 11.59 -15.56 4.61
N THR A 19 11.61 -14.30 4.14
CA THR A 19 11.76 -13.15 5.03
C THR A 19 10.55 -12.98 5.94
N LEU A 20 9.33 -13.15 5.45
CA LEU A 20 8.15 -13.13 6.30
C LEU A 20 8.17 -14.22 7.37
N LYS A 21 8.53 -15.45 7.01
CA LYS A 21 8.65 -16.54 8.00
C LYS A 21 9.74 -16.28 9.03
N TYR A 22 10.79 -15.56 8.65
CA TYR A 22 11.84 -15.16 9.57
C TYR A 22 11.39 -14.07 10.56
N PHE A 23 10.59 -13.10 10.12
CA PHE A 23 10.15 -11.98 10.96
C PHE A 23 8.79 -12.18 11.66
N ALA A 24 7.96 -13.12 11.21
CA ALA A 24 6.63 -13.34 11.76
C ALA A 24 6.68 -14.04 13.13
N GLY A 25 6.02 -13.44 14.12
CA GLY A 25 5.77 -14.09 15.41
C GLY A 25 4.78 -15.26 15.30
N PRO A 26 4.83 -16.24 16.20
CA PRO A 26 3.96 -17.44 16.16
C PRO A 26 2.47 -17.12 16.35
N GLU A 27 2.13 -15.97 16.93
CA GLU A 27 0.75 -15.55 17.23
C GLU A 27 0.10 -14.71 16.11
N VAL A 28 0.82 -14.43 15.02
CA VAL A 28 0.31 -13.56 13.94
C VAL A 28 -0.85 -14.24 13.21
N PRO A 29 -2.02 -13.59 13.09
CA PRO A 29 -3.14 -14.15 12.34
C PRO A 29 -2.79 -14.38 10.85
N ARG A 30 -3.31 -15.47 10.27
CA ARG A 30 -2.98 -15.86 8.88
C ARG A 30 -3.35 -14.79 7.85
N TYR A 31 -4.45 -14.07 8.05
CA TYR A 31 -4.86 -13.03 7.11
C TYR A 31 -3.91 -11.83 7.11
N VAL A 32 -3.36 -11.44 8.28
CA VAL A 32 -2.31 -10.42 8.38
C VAL A 32 -1.05 -10.89 7.65
N PHE A 33 -0.63 -12.13 7.90
CA PHE A 33 0.54 -12.72 7.23
C PHE A 33 0.40 -12.70 5.70
N VAL A 34 -0.76 -13.11 5.17
CA VAL A 34 -1.03 -13.11 3.73
C VAL A 34 -1.05 -11.69 3.17
N THR A 35 -1.71 -10.74 3.85
CA THR A 35 -1.74 -9.34 3.39
C THR A 35 -0.35 -8.75 3.32
N VAL A 36 0.46 -8.86 4.38
CA VAL A 36 1.82 -8.32 4.39
C VAL A 36 2.68 -8.96 3.30
N GLY A 37 2.54 -10.28 3.11
CA GLY A 37 3.25 -10.99 2.04
C GLY A 37 2.88 -10.51 0.65
N TYR A 38 1.59 -10.27 0.43
CA TYR A 38 1.15 -9.71 -0.84
C TYR A 38 1.65 -8.27 -1.04
N THR A 39 1.67 -7.44 0.00
CA THR A 39 2.27 -6.10 -0.05
C THR A 39 3.73 -6.16 -0.48
N TRP A 40 4.51 -7.04 0.15
CA TRP A 40 5.93 -7.18 -0.16
C TRP A 40 6.16 -7.74 -1.55
N PHE A 41 5.33 -8.68 -1.99
CA PHE A 41 5.34 -9.18 -3.36
C PHE A 41 5.07 -8.06 -4.37
N CYS A 42 4.05 -7.22 -4.15
CA CYS A 42 3.78 -6.06 -5.00
C CYS A 42 4.97 -5.10 -5.05
N SER A 43 5.60 -4.77 -3.92
CA SER A 43 6.78 -3.89 -3.89
C SER A 43 7.99 -4.47 -4.63
N ILE A 44 8.26 -5.77 -4.46
CA ILE A 44 9.42 -6.45 -5.07
C ILE A 44 9.15 -6.82 -6.55
N SER A 45 7.89 -6.84 -6.98
CA SER A 45 7.50 -7.16 -8.37
C SER A 45 8.20 -6.27 -9.40
N ILE A 46 8.55 -5.02 -9.04
CA ILE A 46 9.28 -4.07 -9.89
C ILE A 46 10.60 -4.64 -10.38
N ILE A 47 11.30 -5.43 -9.55
CA ILE A 47 12.57 -6.09 -9.93
C ILE A 47 12.38 -7.03 -11.13
N SER A 48 11.19 -7.62 -11.26
CA SER A 48 10.85 -8.50 -12.38
C SER A 48 10.21 -7.73 -13.54
N LEU A 49 9.34 -6.77 -13.26
CA LEU A 49 8.61 -6.04 -14.30
C LEU A 49 9.50 -5.11 -15.12
N VAL A 50 10.44 -4.40 -14.49
CA VAL A 50 11.28 -3.41 -15.18
C VAL A 50 12.17 -4.04 -16.26
N PRO A 51 12.94 -5.11 -16.00
CA PRO A 51 13.75 -5.74 -17.05
C PRO A 51 12.90 -6.31 -18.19
N ALA A 52 11.72 -6.85 -17.87
CA ALA A 52 10.83 -7.41 -18.87
C ALA A 52 10.23 -6.31 -19.78
N ASP A 53 9.87 -5.17 -19.21
CA ASP A 53 9.35 -4.02 -19.94
C ASP A 53 10.39 -3.43 -20.91
N ILE A 54 11.61 -3.20 -20.42
CA ILE A 54 12.75 -2.74 -21.23
C ILE A 54 13.01 -3.70 -22.41
N TRP A 55 13.00 -5.01 -22.15
CA TRP A 55 13.18 -6.00 -23.21
C TRP A 55 12.10 -5.93 -24.28
N THR A 56 10.82 -5.78 -23.89
CA THR A 56 9.74 -5.67 -24.87
C THR A 56 9.81 -4.40 -25.71
N THR A 57 10.33 -3.32 -25.13
CA THR A 57 10.56 -2.05 -25.84
C THR A 57 11.71 -2.18 -26.83
N ILE A 58 12.82 -2.82 -26.46
CA ILE A 58 13.98 -3.03 -27.34
C ILE A 58 13.61 -3.87 -28.58
N ILE A 59 12.80 -4.90 -28.41
CA ILE A 59 12.37 -5.77 -29.52
C ILE A 59 11.25 -5.14 -30.37
N GLY A 60 10.68 -4.01 -29.92
CA GLY A 60 9.55 -3.36 -30.59
C GLY A 60 8.27 -4.18 -30.58
N GLN A 61 8.16 -5.16 -29.68
CA GLN A 61 7.04 -6.07 -29.59
C GLN A 61 6.18 -5.70 -28.38
N PHE A 62 5.17 -4.87 -28.62
CA PHE A 62 4.21 -4.46 -27.60
C PHE A 62 3.42 -5.68 -27.12
N ASN A 63 3.79 -6.19 -25.95
CA ASN A 63 3.09 -7.29 -25.28
C ASN A 63 2.07 -6.71 -24.30
N GLY A 64 0.78 -6.87 -24.58
CA GLY A 64 -0.29 -6.46 -23.67
C GLY A 64 -0.18 -7.08 -22.26
N GLY A 65 0.49 -8.22 -22.14
CA GLY A 65 0.81 -8.84 -20.85
C GLY A 65 1.61 -7.94 -19.90
N ILE A 66 2.60 -7.18 -20.41
CA ILE A 66 3.41 -6.27 -19.58
C ILE A 66 2.54 -5.15 -19.01
N SER A 67 1.72 -4.54 -19.86
CA SER A 67 0.78 -3.49 -19.46
C SER A 67 -0.24 -3.99 -18.43
N PHE A 68 -0.70 -5.24 -18.58
CA PHE A 68 -1.57 -5.87 -17.59
C PHE A 68 -0.87 -6.02 -16.24
N PHE A 69 0.36 -6.54 -16.21
CA PHE A 69 1.10 -6.71 -14.95
C PHE A 69 1.44 -5.40 -14.26
N TRP A 70 1.80 -4.36 -15.02
CA TRP A 70 1.97 -3.00 -14.48
C TRP A 70 0.69 -2.46 -13.87
N SER A 71 -0.43 -2.58 -14.60
CA SER A 71 -1.74 -2.13 -14.11
C SER A 71 -2.15 -2.90 -12.86
N TRP A 72 -1.95 -4.22 -12.86
CA TRP A 72 -2.25 -5.09 -11.72
C TRP A 72 -1.42 -4.71 -10.50
N SER A 73 -0.09 -4.57 -10.64
CA SER A 73 0.79 -4.18 -9.54
C SER A 73 0.43 -2.80 -8.98
N TYR A 74 0.11 -1.85 -9.86
CA TYR A 74 -0.34 -0.51 -9.47
C TYR A 74 -1.66 -0.55 -8.69
N TRP A 75 -2.71 -1.15 -9.25
CA TRP A 75 -4.03 -1.19 -8.63
C TRP A 75 -4.04 -1.99 -7.33
N SER A 76 -3.28 -3.10 -7.29
CA SER A 76 -3.08 -3.85 -6.05
C SER A 76 -2.42 -3.00 -4.98
N THR A 77 -1.29 -2.36 -5.28
CA THR A 77 -0.60 -1.48 -4.32
C THR A 77 -1.53 -0.37 -3.82
N PHE A 78 -2.28 0.25 -4.73
CA PHE A 78 -3.24 1.30 -4.38
C PHE A 78 -4.32 0.79 -3.42
N LEU A 79 -4.99 -0.31 -3.74
CA LEU A 79 -6.01 -0.89 -2.85
C LEU A 79 -5.43 -1.37 -1.53
N LEU A 80 -4.20 -1.90 -1.54
CA LEU A 80 -3.53 -2.32 -0.32
C LEU A 80 -3.28 -1.13 0.61
N THR A 81 -2.74 -0.04 0.09
CA THR A 81 -2.41 1.15 0.85
C THR A 81 -3.65 1.88 1.36
N TRP A 82 -4.68 2.05 0.52
CA TRP A 82 -5.83 2.91 0.86
C TRP A 82 -7.02 2.17 1.47
N LEU A 83 -7.09 0.84 1.34
CA LEU A 83 -8.23 0.07 1.82
C LEU A 83 -7.79 -1.03 2.77
N VAL A 84 -6.97 -1.97 2.30
CA VAL A 84 -6.76 -3.25 3.00
C VAL A 84 -5.93 -3.08 4.26
N VAL A 85 -4.77 -2.42 4.17
CA VAL A 85 -3.84 -2.28 5.29
C VAL A 85 -4.46 -1.45 6.42
N PRO A 86 -5.01 -0.25 6.18
CA PRO A 86 -5.64 0.55 7.24
C PRO A 86 -6.85 -0.14 7.90
N LEU A 87 -7.63 -0.89 7.12
CA LEU A 87 -8.75 -1.65 7.67
C LEU A 87 -8.29 -2.78 8.58
N ILE A 88 -7.25 -3.51 8.22
CA ILE A 88 -6.69 -4.59 9.05
C ILE A 88 -6.05 -4.03 10.31
N GLN A 89 -5.31 -2.92 10.20
CA GLN A 89 -4.74 -2.23 11.36
C GLN A 89 -5.84 -1.81 12.34
N GLY A 90 -6.87 -1.10 11.88
CA GLY A 90 -7.99 -0.70 12.74
C GLY A 90 -8.82 -1.87 13.27
N TYR A 91 -8.86 -3.01 12.56
CA TYR A 91 -9.56 -4.22 13.00
C TYR A 91 -8.79 -4.91 14.13
N GLU A 92 -7.47 -4.99 14.02
CA GLU A 92 -6.61 -5.55 15.06
C GLU A 92 -6.48 -4.66 16.28
N ASP A 93 -6.54 -3.34 16.09
CA ASP A 93 -6.57 -2.36 17.19
C ASP A 93 -7.94 -2.30 17.89
N ALA A 94 -9.03 -2.69 17.22
CA ALA A 94 -10.35 -2.74 17.82
C ALA A 94 -10.47 -3.91 18.83
N GLY A 95 -10.60 -3.59 20.11
CA GLY A 95 -10.78 -4.54 21.21
C GLY A 95 -12.19 -5.11 21.38
N ASP A 96 -13.09 -4.97 20.39
CA ASP A 96 -14.46 -5.48 20.47
C ASP A 96 -14.50 -7.01 20.43
N PHE A 97 -15.38 -7.66 21.20
CA PHE A 97 -15.42 -9.12 21.30
C PHE A 97 -16.02 -9.83 20.08
N THR A 98 -16.71 -9.11 19.19
CA THR A 98 -17.37 -9.67 18.00
C THR A 98 -16.73 -9.16 16.71
N VAL A 99 -16.43 -10.04 15.76
CA VAL A 99 -15.83 -9.72 14.45
C VAL A 99 -16.56 -8.57 13.73
N LYS A 100 -17.90 -8.58 13.75
CA LYS A 100 -18.71 -7.53 13.13
C LYS A 100 -18.53 -6.16 13.79
N ALA A 101 -18.40 -6.13 15.11
CA ALA A 101 -18.18 -4.90 15.87
C ALA A 101 -16.79 -4.32 15.56
N ARG A 102 -15.75 -5.16 15.63
CA ARG A 102 -14.37 -4.79 15.28
C ARG A 102 -14.26 -4.19 13.87
N LEU A 103 -14.90 -4.81 12.89
CA LEU A 103 -14.89 -4.33 11.51
C LEU A 103 -15.63 -3.00 11.37
N LYS A 104 -16.80 -2.83 12.02
CA LYS A 104 -17.53 -1.57 12.02
C LYS A 104 -16.70 -0.44 12.64
N THR A 105 -16.05 -0.72 13.77
CA THR A 105 -15.17 0.23 14.47
C THR A 105 -14.00 0.64 13.57
N SER A 106 -13.31 -0.33 12.97
CA SER A 106 -12.21 -0.07 12.02
C SER A 106 -12.63 0.79 10.82
N ILE A 107 -13.77 0.46 10.19
CA ILE A 107 -14.30 1.23 9.05
C ILE A 107 -14.62 2.66 9.49
N HIS A 108 -15.26 2.84 10.65
CA HIS A 108 -15.64 4.16 11.14
C HIS A 108 -14.42 5.05 11.38
N VAL A 109 -13.40 4.55 12.08
CA VAL A 109 -12.16 5.30 12.36
C VAL A 109 -11.44 5.67 11.05
N ASN A 110 -11.29 4.73 10.14
CA ASN A 110 -10.66 4.98 8.84
C ASN A 110 -11.45 6.00 8.00
N LEU A 111 -12.78 5.92 8.00
CA LEU A 111 -13.64 6.86 7.28
C LEU A 111 -13.52 8.29 7.85
N VAL A 112 -13.48 8.43 9.18
CA VAL A 112 -13.25 9.74 9.83
C VAL A 112 -11.88 10.30 9.44
N PHE A 113 -10.83 9.46 9.46
CA PHE A 113 -9.50 9.86 9.00
C PHE A 113 -9.51 10.38 7.56
N TYR A 114 -10.14 9.64 6.64
CA TYR A 114 -10.24 10.05 5.24
C TYR A 114 -11.06 11.32 5.04
N LEU A 115 -12.12 11.55 5.82
CA LEU A 115 -12.88 12.79 5.77
C LEU A 115 -12.04 13.99 6.23
N ILE A 116 -11.22 13.83 7.28
CA ILE A 116 -10.33 14.90 7.76
C ILE A 116 -9.25 15.20 6.71
N VAL A 117 -8.54 14.18 6.21
CA VAL A 117 -7.51 14.37 5.18
C VAL A 117 -8.12 14.94 3.90
N GLY A 118 -9.28 14.44 3.49
CA GLY A 118 -10.01 14.91 2.31
C GLY A 118 -10.49 16.35 2.44
N SER A 119 -10.97 16.77 3.61
CA SER A 119 -11.39 18.16 3.85
C SER A 119 -10.21 19.13 3.89
N ILE A 120 -9.09 18.76 4.51
CA ILE A 120 -7.85 19.55 4.47
C ILE A 120 -7.33 19.67 3.03
N GLY A 121 -7.33 18.56 2.27
CA GLY A 121 -6.93 18.55 0.87
C GLY A 121 -7.83 19.42 -0.01
N LEU A 122 -9.15 19.35 0.19
CA LEU A 122 -10.13 20.18 -0.53
C LEU A 122 -9.95 21.67 -0.20
N PHE A 123 -9.77 22.00 1.07
CA PHE A 123 -9.51 23.38 1.48
C PHE A 123 -8.21 23.93 0.86
N GLY A 124 -7.14 23.15 0.89
CA GLY A 124 -5.88 23.48 0.23
C GLY A 124 -6.06 23.69 -1.29
N LEU A 125 -6.81 22.82 -1.96
CA LEU A 125 -7.11 22.94 -3.38
C LEU A 125 -7.87 24.23 -3.71
N ILE A 126 -8.89 24.57 -2.92
CA ILE A 126 -9.68 25.81 -3.09
C ILE A 126 -8.78 27.03 -2.93
N LEU A 127 -7.94 27.07 -1.89
CA LEU A 127 -6.98 28.16 -1.69
C LEU A 127 -6.01 28.30 -2.87
N LEU A 128 -5.53 27.19 -3.43
CA LEU A 128 -4.62 27.20 -4.57
C LEU A 128 -5.27 27.77 -5.84
N ILE A 129 -6.52 27.40 -6.12
CA ILE A 129 -7.28 27.95 -7.25
C ILE A 129 -7.45 29.47 -7.11
N ILE A 130 -7.68 29.95 -5.88
CA ILE A 130 -7.81 31.39 -5.59
C ILE A 130 -6.47 32.12 -5.76
N MET A 131 -5.35 31.48 -5.40
CA MET A 131 -4.02 32.11 -5.38
C MET A 131 -3.25 32.05 -6.71
N ASP A 132 -3.76 31.32 -7.72
CA ASP A 132 -3.14 31.10 -9.05
C ASP A 132 -1.63 30.74 -8.99
N LYS A 133 -1.20 30.14 -7.86
CA LYS A 133 0.19 29.76 -7.58
C LYS A 133 0.31 28.25 -7.47
N ILE A 134 0.32 27.62 -8.64
CA ILE A 134 0.57 26.18 -8.82
C ILE A 134 1.95 25.73 -8.30
N GLY A 135 2.92 26.64 -8.14
CA GLY A 135 4.29 26.30 -7.71
C GLY A 135 4.45 25.91 -6.23
N LEU A 136 3.51 26.24 -5.34
CA LEU A 136 3.62 25.94 -3.89
C LEU A 136 3.12 24.52 -3.52
N VAL A 137 2.62 23.78 -4.53
CA VAL A 137 1.93 22.49 -4.41
C VAL A 137 2.87 21.35 -4.06
N SER A 138 4.09 21.31 -4.63
CA SER A 138 5.03 20.21 -4.38
C SER A 138 5.50 20.13 -2.93
N SER A 139 5.69 21.28 -2.25
CA SER A 139 6.13 21.28 -0.85
C SER A 139 5.01 20.90 0.13
N LEU A 140 3.76 21.25 -0.16
CA LEU A 140 2.61 20.88 0.70
C LEU A 140 2.22 19.41 0.56
N ILE A 141 2.36 18.82 -0.63
CA ILE A 141 2.10 17.38 -0.87
C ILE A 141 3.15 16.51 -0.17
N LEU A 142 4.43 16.92 -0.16
CA LEU A 142 5.48 16.22 0.57
C LEU A 142 5.25 16.29 2.10
N LEU A 143 4.77 17.43 2.61
CA LEU A 143 4.43 17.58 4.02
C LEU A 143 3.20 16.75 4.43
N SER A 144 2.19 16.66 3.56
CA SER A 144 0.99 15.84 3.82
C SER A 144 1.30 14.35 3.79
N LEU A 145 2.16 13.88 2.87
CA LEU A 145 2.66 12.50 2.86
C LEU A 145 3.44 12.16 4.14
N HIS A 146 4.28 13.08 4.63
CA HIS A 146 5.03 12.88 5.87
C HIS A 146 4.12 12.90 7.12
N CYS A 147 3.10 13.77 7.14
CA CYS A 147 2.07 13.78 8.19
C CYS A 147 1.18 12.53 8.17
N ILE A 148 0.82 11.99 7.00
CA ILE A 148 0.07 10.73 6.89
C ILE A 148 0.91 9.56 7.42
N TYR A 149 2.20 9.52 7.09
CA TYR A 149 3.12 8.49 7.60
C TYR A 149 3.36 8.60 9.11
N PHE A 150 3.41 9.83 9.64
CA PHE A 150 3.57 10.11 11.07
C PHE A 150 2.29 9.80 11.86
N LEU A 151 1.11 10.15 11.34
CA LEU A 151 -0.19 9.83 11.97
C LEU A 151 -0.49 8.33 11.96
N ALA A 152 -0.10 7.61 10.89
CA ALA A 152 -0.19 6.15 10.85
C ALA A 152 0.73 5.46 11.86
N ASN A 153 1.85 6.09 12.25
CA ASN A 153 2.77 5.57 13.27
C ASN A 153 2.46 6.03 14.70
N LEU A 154 1.80 7.17 14.90
CA LEU A 154 1.41 7.65 16.24
C LEU A 154 0.44 6.69 16.95
N GLY A 155 -0.40 5.96 16.20
CA GLY A 155 -1.28 4.91 16.75
C GLY A 155 -0.55 3.64 17.21
N GLN A 156 0.74 3.47 16.86
CA GLN A 156 1.53 2.29 17.20
C GLN A 156 2.37 2.45 18.48
N VAL A 157 2.35 3.63 19.12
CA VAL A 157 2.99 3.83 20.44
C VAL A 157 2.07 3.27 21.53
N LYS A 158 2.05 1.95 21.68
CA LYS A 158 1.49 1.33 22.89
C LYS A 158 2.34 1.76 24.09
N PRO A 159 1.74 2.24 25.20
CA PRO A 159 2.51 2.50 26.41
C PRO A 159 3.14 1.18 26.84
N VAL A 160 4.47 1.16 26.89
CA VAL A 160 5.24 0.10 27.52
C VAL A 160 4.85 0.14 29.00
N ALA A 161 4.10 -0.88 29.43
CA ALA A 161 3.92 -1.20 30.84
C ALA A 161 5.05 -2.12 31.28
#